data_AF-A0A183KMS9-F1
#
_entry.id   AF-A0A183KMS9-F1
#
_cell.length_a   1.000
_cell.length_b   1.000
_cell.length_c   1.000
_cell.angle_alpha   90.00
_cell.angle_beta   90.00
_cell.angle_gamma   90.00
#
_symmetry.space_group_name_H-M   'P 1'
#
loop_
_entity.id
_entity.type
_entity.pdbx_description
1 polymer ?
#
loop_
_entity_poly.entity_id
_entity_poly.type
_entity_poly.pdbx_seq_one_letter_code
_entity_poly.pdbx_strand_id
1 'polypeptide(L)'
;MNSVKQADDYRATKLGQAMILLAMRTPEELQNKADQNKLTEEWIVKRTHEVLMEFYAYNINTPFQLAVNAGITAIKTHYCYNPNTQHRDCAVCHPLINMLAVNLPFARHDHSILTCYKTGLPMNDENPPMSLPNGYVYSQKGIAELTRPDGTITCPRSGKTFEASEVQRVYIV
;
A
#
# COMPACT_ATOMS: atom_id res chain seq x y z
N MET A 1 16.65 32.59 -62.56
CA MET A 1 17.85 32.45 -61.70
C MET A 1 17.39 32.19 -60.28
N ASN A 2 17.95 31.14 -59.68
CA ASN A 2 17.70 30.59 -58.34
C ASN A 2 17.67 31.63 -57.21
N SER A 3 16.81 31.43 -56.20
CA SER A 3 17.27 30.81 -54.95
C SER A 3 16.10 30.40 -54.03
N VAL A 4 16.13 29.13 -53.66
CA VAL A 4 15.38 28.49 -52.56
C VAL A 4 16.03 28.92 -51.24
N LYS A 5 15.25 29.33 -50.21
CA LYS A 5 15.58 29.07 -48.78
C LYS A 5 14.31 29.01 -47.91
N GLN A 6 13.93 27.77 -47.60
CA GLN A 6 13.52 27.20 -46.30
C GLN A 6 12.41 27.87 -45.47
N ALA A 7 11.44 27.04 -45.05
CA ALA A 7 10.24 27.40 -44.31
C ALA A 7 10.54 28.18 -43.02
N ASP A 8 9.78 29.25 -42.79
CA ASP A 8 9.93 30.12 -41.62
C ASP A 8 9.45 29.41 -40.34
N ASP A 9 10.44 28.78 -39.70
CA ASP A 9 10.48 28.10 -38.41
C ASP A 9 9.89 28.96 -37.25
N TYR A 10 9.72 30.27 -37.46
CA TYR A 10 9.01 31.17 -36.56
C TYR A 10 7.55 30.75 -36.33
N ARG A 11 6.85 30.33 -37.40
CA ARG A 11 5.47 29.82 -37.28
C ARG A 11 5.42 28.52 -36.49
N ALA A 12 6.37 27.62 -36.71
CA ALA A 12 6.48 26.36 -35.98
C ALA A 12 6.80 26.58 -34.50
N THR A 13 7.62 27.59 -34.17
CA THR A 13 7.98 27.97 -32.80
C THR A 13 6.81 28.64 -32.06
N LYS A 14 6.07 29.54 -32.71
CA LYS A 14 4.81 30.10 -32.20
C LYS A 14 3.71 29.05 -32.06
N LEU A 15 3.65 28.08 -32.98
CA LEU A 15 2.79 26.90 -32.87
C LEU A 15 3.21 26.03 -31.67
N GLY A 16 4.50 25.83 -31.43
CA GLY A 16 5.02 25.13 -30.25
C GLY A 16 4.67 25.84 -28.93
N GLN A 17 4.73 27.17 -28.90
CA GLN A 17 4.27 27.99 -27.77
C GLN A 17 2.73 27.95 -27.60
N ALA A 18 1.97 27.88 -28.71
CA ALA A 18 0.53 27.66 -28.70
C ALA A 18 0.14 26.24 -28.26
N MET A 19 0.99 25.25 -28.53
CA MET A 19 0.80 23.85 -28.10
C MET A 19 1.00 23.67 -26.59
N ILE A 20 1.81 24.52 -25.95
CA ILE A 20 1.92 24.60 -24.48
C ILE A 20 0.68 25.25 -23.85
N LEU A 21 0.00 26.15 -24.57
CA LEU A 21 -1.27 26.75 -24.15
C LEU A 21 -2.48 25.81 -24.33
N LEU A 22 -2.44 24.84 -25.26
CA LEU A 22 -3.55 23.92 -25.54
C LEU A 22 -3.85 22.89 -24.43
N ALA A 23 -3.08 22.88 -23.34
CA ALA A 23 -3.43 22.18 -22.10
C ALA A 23 -4.40 22.98 -21.18
N MET A 24 -4.67 24.26 -21.47
CA MET A 24 -5.56 25.13 -20.70
C MET A 24 -6.54 25.84 -21.64
N ARG A 25 -7.84 25.71 -21.39
CA ARG A 25 -8.89 26.02 -22.37
C ARG A 25 -9.12 27.53 -22.59
N THR A 26 -8.70 28.40 -21.67
CA THR A 26 -8.77 29.87 -21.83
C THR A 26 -7.60 30.61 -21.13
N PRO A 27 -7.20 31.81 -21.61
CA PRO A 27 -6.14 32.62 -20.99
C PRO A 27 -6.42 33.05 -19.54
N GLU A 28 -7.69 33.24 -19.18
CA GLU A 28 -8.10 33.62 -17.82
C GLU A 28 -8.00 32.45 -16.83
N GLU A 29 -8.29 31.22 -17.26
CA GLU A 29 -8.09 30.02 -16.43
C GLU A 29 -6.60 29.78 -16.13
N LEU A 30 -5.73 30.06 -17.10
CA LEU A 30 -4.28 29.99 -16.94
C LEU A 30 -3.81 30.98 -15.88
N GLN A 31 -4.24 32.24 -15.97
CA GLN A 31 -3.85 33.30 -15.03
C GLN A 31 -4.37 33.02 -13.62
N ASN A 32 -5.66 32.65 -13.48
CA ASN A 32 -6.24 32.31 -12.19
C ASN A 32 -5.59 31.07 -11.54
N LYS A 33 -5.24 30.05 -12.33
CA LYS A 33 -4.49 28.89 -11.82
C LYS A 33 -3.03 29.18 -11.54
N ALA A 34 -2.42 30.11 -12.27
CA ALA A 34 -1.07 30.57 -12.03
C ALA A 34 -0.95 31.26 -10.66
N ASP A 35 -1.93 32.11 -10.37
CA ASP A 35 -2.03 32.84 -9.11
C ASP A 35 -2.39 31.90 -7.94
N GLN A 36 -3.26 30.91 -8.18
CA GLN A 36 -3.61 29.90 -7.17
C GLN A 36 -2.49 28.91 -6.85
N ASN A 37 -1.71 28.46 -7.85
CA ASN A 37 -0.75 27.36 -7.68
C ASN A 37 0.71 27.82 -7.58
N LYS A 38 1.00 29.13 -7.66
CA LYS A 38 2.37 29.68 -7.71
C LYS A 38 3.26 28.85 -8.66
N LEU A 39 2.98 28.90 -9.97
CA LEU A 39 3.66 28.15 -11.05
C LEU A 39 5.12 27.78 -10.75
N THR A 40 5.35 26.65 -10.07
CA THR A 40 6.67 26.09 -9.86
C THR A 40 7.04 25.22 -11.04
N GLU A 41 8.34 25.05 -11.29
CA GLU A 41 8.84 24.13 -12.32
C GLU A 41 8.24 22.72 -12.17
N GLU A 42 8.18 22.22 -10.93
CA GLU A 42 7.57 20.93 -10.60
C GLU A 42 6.11 20.82 -11.05
N TRP A 43 5.32 21.89 -10.88
CA TRP A 43 3.92 21.92 -11.28
C TRP A 43 3.78 21.85 -12.80
N ILE A 44 4.59 22.62 -13.53
CA ILE A 44 4.57 22.66 -15.00
C ILE A 44 4.96 21.30 -15.57
N VAL A 45 6.01 20.68 -15.02
CA VAL A 45 6.47 19.34 -15.43
C VAL A 45 5.36 18.31 -15.19
N LYS A 46 4.76 18.31 -14.00
CA LYS A 46 3.65 17.39 -13.68
C LYS A 46 2.47 17.58 -14.63
N ARG A 47 2.04 18.82 -14.86
CA ARG A 47 0.88 19.12 -15.70
C ARG A 47 1.11 18.77 -17.16
N THR A 48 2.31 19.02 -17.67
CA THR A 48 2.69 18.65 -19.04
C THR A 48 2.69 17.13 -19.20
N HIS A 49 3.22 16.39 -18.22
CA HIS A 49 3.19 14.93 -18.22
C HIS A 49 1.75 14.39 -18.25
N GLU A 50 0.86 14.88 -17.37
CA GLU A 50 -0.55 14.48 -17.33
C GLU A 50 -1.24 14.64 -18.69
N VAL A 51 -1.08 15.82 -19.32
CA VAL A 51 -1.73 16.15 -20.59
C VAL A 51 -1.20 15.29 -21.73
N LEU A 52 0.11 15.03 -21.77
CA LEU A 52 0.70 14.15 -22.79
C LEU A 52 0.21 12.70 -22.62
N MET A 53 0.17 12.18 -21.40
CA MET A 53 -0.36 10.84 -21.14
C MET A 53 -1.82 10.73 -21.56
N GLU A 54 -2.64 11.74 -21.23
CA GLU A 54 -4.06 11.80 -21.63
C GLU A 54 -4.21 11.87 -23.16
N PHE A 55 -3.45 12.72 -23.84
CA PHE A 55 -3.51 12.90 -25.30
C PHE A 55 -3.20 11.60 -26.06
N TYR A 56 -2.22 10.83 -25.58
CA TYR A 56 -1.86 9.53 -26.16
C TYR A 56 -2.63 8.34 -25.56
N ALA A 57 -3.62 8.59 -24.69
CA ALA A 57 -4.39 7.56 -24.00
C ALA A 57 -3.53 6.56 -23.20
N TYR A 58 -2.39 7.03 -22.68
CA TYR A 58 -1.53 6.26 -21.78
C TYR A 58 -1.95 6.45 -20.33
N ASN A 59 -1.66 5.43 -19.51
CA ASN A 59 -1.86 5.54 -18.07
C ASN A 59 -0.83 6.49 -17.47
N ILE A 60 -1.29 7.42 -16.63
CA ILE A 60 -0.43 8.35 -15.88
C ILE A 60 0.50 7.57 -14.92
N ASN A 61 0.03 6.43 -14.41
CA ASN A 61 0.83 5.57 -13.55
C ASN A 61 1.71 4.65 -14.40
N THR A 62 2.98 4.55 -14.00
CA THR A 62 3.89 3.59 -14.62
C THR A 62 3.41 2.14 -14.39
N PRO A 63 3.71 1.20 -15.31
CA PRO A 63 3.40 -0.22 -15.10
C PRO A 63 3.96 -0.76 -13.79
N PHE A 64 5.14 -0.29 -13.37
CA PHE A 64 5.74 -0.62 -12.09
C PHE A 64 4.87 -0.15 -10.91
N GLN A 65 4.44 1.12 -10.93
CA GLN A 65 3.58 1.68 -9.89
C GLN A 65 2.24 0.94 -9.81
N LEU A 66 1.65 0.58 -10.95
CA LEU A 66 0.41 -0.21 -10.99
C LEU A 66 0.62 -1.59 -10.37
N ALA A 67 1.69 -2.29 -10.70
CA ALA A 67 2.00 -3.61 -10.15
C ALA A 67 2.22 -3.55 -8.63
N VAL A 68 2.99 -2.57 -8.14
CA VAL A 68 3.23 -2.36 -6.71
C VAL A 68 1.92 -2.02 -5.99
N ASN A 69 1.14 -1.08 -6.51
CA ASN A 69 -0.14 -0.67 -5.93
C ASN A 69 -1.15 -1.83 -5.89
N ALA A 70 -1.22 -2.64 -6.95
CA ALA A 70 -2.08 -3.81 -6.98
C ALA A 70 -1.64 -4.85 -5.93
N GLY A 71 -0.34 -5.11 -5.82
CA GLY A 71 0.22 -6.00 -4.79
C GLY A 71 -0.09 -5.54 -3.38
N ILE A 72 0.14 -4.26 -3.06
CA ILE A 72 -0.18 -3.67 -1.74
C ILE A 72 -1.69 -3.76 -1.48
N THR A 73 -2.51 -3.42 -2.48
CA THR A 73 -3.98 -3.49 -2.37
C THR A 73 -4.44 -4.88 -1.99
N ALA A 74 -3.86 -5.94 -2.57
CA ALA A 74 -4.24 -7.32 -2.31
C ALA A 74 -4.03 -7.75 -0.85
N ILE A 75 -3.08 -7.14 -0.13
CA ILE A 75 -2.75 -7.48 1.27
C ILE A 75 -3.11 -6.37 2.28
N LYS A 76 -3.64 -5.23 1.81
CA LYS A 76 -4.04 -4.11 2.67
C LYS A 76 -5.36 -4.44 3.37
N THR A 77 -5.35 -4.45 4.71
CA THR A 77 -6.55 -4.64 5.54
C THR A 77 -6.77 -3.47 6.49
N HIS A 78 -7.98 -3.35 7.04
CA HIS A 78 -8.29 -2.32 8.04
C HIS A 78 -7.40 -2.42 9.30
N TYR A 79 -6.89 -3.62 9.60
CA TYR A 79 -6.00 -3.88 10.73
C TYR A 79 -4.62 -3.24 10.60
N CYS A 80 -4.19 -2.86 9.38
CA CYS A 80 -2.89 -2.24 9.14
C CYS A 80 -2.75 -0.83 9.74
N TYR A 81 -3.87 -0.16 10.07
CA TYR A 81 -3.89 1.21 10.59
C TYR A 81 -4.22 1.31 12.08
N ASN A 82 -4.41 0.18 12.77
CA ASN A 82 -4.60 0.16 14.21
C ASN A 82 -3.33 -0.37 14.90
N PRO A 83 -2.66 0.43 15.76
CA PRO A 83 -1.42 0.05 16.44
C PRO A 83 -1.51 -1.28 17.22
N ASN A 84 -2.70 -1.64 17.70
CA ASN A 84 -2.91 -2.86 18.48
C ASN A 84 -3.00 -4.13 17.62
N THR A 85 -3.20 -3.98 16.31
CA THR A 85 -3.42 -5.10 15.38
C THR A 85 -2.35 -5.18 14.28
N GLN A 86 -1.41 -4.24 14.25
CA GLN A 86 -0.28 -4.28 13.33
C GLN A 86 0.60 -5.52 13.57
N HIS A 87 1.04 -6.14 12.48
CA HIS A 87 1.89 -7.31 12.51
C HIS A 87 3.28 -6.96 11.97
N ARG A 88 4.35 -7.40 12.64
CA ARG A 88 5.74 -7.07 12.28
C ARG A 88 6.13 -7.59 10.89
N ASP A 89 5.60 -8.76 10.52
CA ASP A 89 5.88 -9.39 9.23
C ASP A 89 4.93 -8.93 8.11
N CYS A 90 3.97 -8.03 8.40
CA CYS A 90 3.07 -7.52 7.37
C CYS A 90 3.76 -6.39 6.59
N ALA A 91 3.92 -6.60 5.28
CA ALA A 91 4.54 -5.61 4.39
C ALA A 91 3.82 -4.23 4.44
N VAL A 92 2.49 -4.20 4.57
CA VAL A 92 1.70 -2.95 4.64
C VAL A 92 1.85 -2.24 5.99
N CYS A 93 2.19 -2.96 7.06
CA CYS A 93 2.44 -2.36 8.38
C CYS A 93 3.82 -1.68 8.44
N HIS A 94 4.72 -1.94 7.49
CA HIS A 94 6.00 -1.25 7.42
C HIS A 94 5.79 0.26 7.14
N PRO A 95 6.39 1.19 7.89
CA PRO A 95 6.08 2.63 7.81
C PRO A 95 6.16 3.22 6.39
N LEU A 96 7.19 2.85 5.63
CA LEU A 96 7.36 3.33 4.25
C LEU A 96 6.25 2.85 3.31
N ILE A 97 5.84 1.59 3.42
CA ILE A 97 4.80 1.01 2.58
C ILE A 97 3.43 1.50 3.03
N ASN A 98 3.22 1.64 4.34
CA ASN A 98 1.98 2.14 4.91
C ASN A 98 1.63 3.54 4.37
N MET A 99 2.64 4.41 4.26
CA MET A 99 2.50 5.75 3.67
C MET A 99 2.06 5.70 2.21
N LEU A 100 2.65 4.79 1.40
CA LEU A 100 2.24 4.59 0.01
C LEU A 100 0.83 3.98 -0.09
N ALA A 101 0.47 3.15 0.89
CA ALA A 101 -0.78 2.41 0.88
C ALA A 101 -2.00 3.27 1.27
N VAL A 102 -1.84 4.45 1.87
CA VAL A 102 -2.95 5.25 2.46
C VAL A 102 -4.15 5.38 1.51
N ASN A 103 -3.90 5.75 0.26
CA ASN A 103 -4.95 6.03 -0.74
C ASN A 103 -5.41 4.79 -1.53
N LEU A 104 -4.83 3.61 -1.27
CA LEU A 104 -5.22 2.38 -1.93
C LEU A 104 -6.49 1.78 -1.32
N PRO A 105 -7.30 1.03 -2.09
CA PRO A 105 -8.47 0.36 -1.53
C PRO A 105 -8.05 -0.79 -0.60
N PHE A 106 -8.96 -1.18 0.30
CA PHE A 106 -8.76 -2.35 1.16
C PHE A 106 -9.10 -3.62 0.40
N ALA A 107 -8.32 -4.67 0.61
CA ALA A 107 -8.64 -6.00 0.10
C ALA A 107 -9.92 -6.52 0.75
N ARG A 108 -10.79 -7.12 -0.07
CA ARG A 108 -11.86 -7.99 0.41
C ARG A 108 -11.32 -9.41 0.47
N HIS A 109 -11.37 -10.02 1.65
CA HIS A 109 -11.08 -11.43 1.84
C HIS A 109 -12.39 -12.10 2.22
N ASP A 110 -12.93 -12.93 1.32
CA ASP A 110 -14.17 -13.67 1.58
C ASP A 110 -13.93 -14.83 2.57
N HIS A 111 -12.68 -15.28 2.67
CA HIS A 111 -12.24 -16.32 3.58
C HIS A 111 -11.02 -15.86 4.39
N SER A 112 -11.08 -16.05 5.71
CA SER A 112 -9.95 -15.85 6.60
C SER A 112 -9.28 -17.18 6.92
N ILE A 113 -7.95 -17.21 6.92
CA ILE A 113 -7.16 -18.34 7.42
C ILE A 113 -6.58 -17.94 8.76
N LEU A 114 -6.79 -18.77 9.78
CA LEU A 114 -6.20 -18.57 11.10
C LEU A 114 -4.74 -19.01 11.06
N THR A 115 -3.84 -18.14 11.53
CA THR A 115 -2.41 -18.44 11.61
C THR A 115 -1.89 -18.18 13.01
N CYS A 116 -0.89 -18.96 13.40
CA CYS A 116 -0.25 -18.84 14.71
C CYS A 116 0.70 -17.65 14.76
N TYR A 117 0.51 -16.76 15.73
CA TYR A 117 1.41 -15.63 15.96
C TYR A 117 2.87 -16.07 16.22
N LYS A 118 3.08 -17.24 16.83
CA LYS A 118 4.43 -17.72 17.17
C LYS A 118 5.10 -18.43 15.99
N THR A 119 4.38 -19.35 15.33
CA THR A 119 4.98 -20.25 14.32
C THR A 119 4.72 -19.80 12.89
N GLY A 120 3.77 -18.88 12.67
CA GLY A 120 3.28 -18.48 11.34
C GLY A 120 2.45 -19.56 10.62
N LEU A 121 2.36 -20.77 11.19
CA LEU A 121 1.64 -21.90 10.58
C LEU A 121 0.12 -21.75 10.71
N PRO A 122 -0.66 -22.30 9.77
CA PRO A 122 -2.11 -22.30 9.86
C PRO A 122 -2.59 -23.08 11.09
N MET A 123 -3.66 -22.57 11.70
CA MET A 123 -4.41 -23.28 12.75
C MET A 123 -5.57 -24.02 12.09
N ASN A 124 -5.53 -25.34 12.15
CA ASN A 124 -6.48 -26.26 11.51
C ASN A 124 -6.70 -27.49 12.41
N ASP A 125 -7.32 -28.55 11.87
CA ASP A 125 -7.63 -29.75 12.65
C ASP A 125 -6.37 -30.46 13.18
N GLU A 126 -5.26 -30.46 12.44
CA GLU A 126 -3.98 -31.04 12.87
C GLU A 126 -3.13 -30.10 13.75
N ASN A 127 -3.44 -28.80 13.76
CA ASN A 127 -2.74 -27.79 14.56
C ASN A 127 -3.75 -26.83 15.20
N PRO A 128 -4.61 -27.32 16.12
CA PRO A 128 -5.77 -26.58 16.59
C PRO A 128 -5.38 -25.32 17.39
N PRO A 129 -6.28 -24.33 17.46
CA PRO A 129 -6.11 -23.16 18.32
C PRO A 129 -6.23 -23.55 19.80
N MET A 130 -5.29 -23.04 20.60
CA MET A 130 -5.16 -23.24 22.04
C MET A 130 -5.12 -21.88 22.74
N SER A 131 -5.98 -21.65 23.72
CA SER A 131 -6.08 -20.40 24.48
C SER A 131 -5.32 -20.49 25.81
N LEU A 132 -4.54 -19.44 26.08
CA LEU A 132 -3.99 -19.17 27.40
C LEU A 132 -5.04 -18.48 28.29
N PRO A 133 -4.93 -18.55 29.63
CA PRO A 133 -5.88 -17.91 30.56
C PRO A 133 -6.04 -16.39 30.39
N ASN A 134 -5.09 -15.71 29.75
CA ASN A 134 -5.17 -14.28 29.42
C ASN A 134 -5.97 -13.98 28.15
N GLY A 135 -6.53 -14.99 27.47
CA GLY A 135 -7.33 -14.85 26.26
C GLY A 135 -6.54 -14.84 24.95
N TYR A 136 -5.19 -14.92 24.98
CA TYR A 136 -4.41 -15.05 23.76
C TYR A 136 -4.41 -16.49 23.24
N VAL A 137 -4.51 -16.63 21.92
CA VAL A 137 -4.59 -17.92 21.23
C VAL A 137 -3.32 -18.19 20.44
N TYR A 138 -2.79 -19.40 20.59
CA TYR A 138 -1.65 -19.94 19.85
C TYR A 138 -2.02 -21.32 19.32
N SER A 139 -1.33 -21.81 18.29
CA SER A 139 -1.59 -23.16 17.81
C SER A 139 -0.98 -24.20 18.74
N GLN A 140 -1.44 -25.45 18.69
CA GLN A 140 -0.85 -26.54 19.48
C GLN A 140 0.68 -26.64 19.32
N LYS A 141 1.18 -26.55 18.08
CA LYS A 141 2.64 -26.50 17.80
C LYS A 141 3.30 -25.26 18.42
N GLY A 142 2.64 -24.11 18.38
CA GLY A 142 3.14 -22.89 19.00
C GLY A 142 3.20 -22.94 20.52
N ILE A 143 2.24 -23.60 21.16
CA ILE A 143 2.28 -23.86 22.60
C ILE A 143 3.48 -24.75 22.95
N ALA A 144 3.73 -25.81 22.18
CA ALA A 144 4.88 -26.68 22.38
C ALA A 144 6.22 -25.92 22.28
N GLU A 145 6.36 -24.98 21.32
CA GLU A 145 7.55 -24.12 21.20
C GLU A 145 7.69 -23.07 22.31
N LEU A 146 6.58 -22.62 22.89
CA LEU A 146 6.58 -21.64 23.99
C LEU A 146 6.75 -22.28 25.37
N THR A 147 6.52 -23.58 25.47
CA THR A 147 6.64 -24.34 26.72
C THR A 147 8.11 -24.54 27.04
N ARG A 148 8.52 -24.08 28.21
CA ARG A 148 9.87 -24.28 28.73
C ARG A 148 10.00 -25.68 29.35
N PRO A 149 11.24 -26.15 29.59
CA PRO A 149 11.48 -27.44 30.25
C PRO A 149 10.85 -27.56 31.65
N ASP A 150 10.57 -26.44 32.29
CA ASP A 150 9.92 -26.34 33.60
C ASP A 150 8.38 -26.50 33.55
N GLY A 151 7.79 -26.65 32.35
CA GLY A 151 6.34 -26.77 32.16
C GLY A 151 5.59 -25.44 32.08
N THR A 152 6.30 -24.31 32.17
CA THR A 152 5.70 -22.98 32.11
C THR A 152 5.68 -22.41 30.69
N ILE A 153 4.68 -21.60 30.40
CA ILE A 153 4.51 -20.90 29.12
C ILE A 153 4.55 -19.41 29.37
N THR A 154 5.49 -18.71 28.71
CA THR A 154 5.54 -17.25 28.73
C THR A 154 4.87 -16.69 27.48
N CYS A 155 3.80 -15.92 27.65
CA CYS A 155 3.10 -15.29 26.52
C CYS A 155 3.96 -14.16 25.91
N PRO A 156 4.37 -14.23 24.63
CA PRO A 156 5.20 -13.20 24.01
C PRO A 156 4.50 -11.85 23.83
N ARG A 157 3.16 -11.81 23.90
CA ARG A 157 2.37 -10.57 23.74
C ARG A 157 2.11 -9.84 25.05
N SER A 158 1.93 -10.59 26.15
CA SER A 158 1.60 -10.01 27.47
C SER A 158 2.74 -10.09 28.49
N GLY A 159 3.77 -10.90 28.24
CA GLY A 159 4.85 -11.16 29.19
C GLY A 159 4.45 -12.01 30.40
N LYS A 160 3.17 -12.37 30.55
CA LYS A 160 2.68 -13.20 31.66
C LYS A 160 3.04 -14.67 31.46
N THR A 161 3.35 -15.34 32.56
CA THR A 161 3.65 -16.78 32.65
C THR A 161 2.44 -17.56 33.15
N PHE A 162 2.19 -18.71 32.54
CA PHE A 162 1.10 -19.64 32.89
C PHE A 162 1.61 -21.07 32.90
N GLU A 163 0.88 -21.96 33.56
CA GLU A 163 1.19 -23.40 33.52
C GLU A 163 0.65 -24.03 32.23
N ALA A 164 1.35 -25.01 31.67
CA ALA A 164 0.89 -25.71 30.46
C ALA A 164 -0.44 -26.45 30.67
N SER A 165 -0.79 -26.80 31.91
CA SER A 165 -2.07 -27.43 32.26
C SER A 165 -3.28 -26.49 32.16
N GLU A 166 -3.07 -25.18 32.19
CA GLU A 166 -4.15 -24.18 32.12
C GLU A 166 -4.56 -23.86 30.68
N VAL A 167 -3.86 -24.41 29.69
CA VAL A 167 -4.13 -24.16 28.27
C VAL A 167 -5.36 -24.95 27.81
N GLN A 168 -6.33 -24.26 27.23
CA GLN A 168 -7.57 -24.88 26.76
C GLN A 168 -7.65 -24.89 25.24
N ARG A 169 -8.16 -25.98 24.66
CA ARG A 169 -8.47 -26.04 23.22
C ARG A 169 -9.68 -25.17 22.93
N VAL A 170 -9.57 -24.35 21.89
CA VAL A 170 -10.67 -23.50 21.41
C VAL A 170 -11.26 -24.11 20.15
N TYR A 171 -12.58 -23.95 20.00
CA TYR A 171 -13.28 -24.25 18.77
C TYR A 171 -13.84 -22.95 18.21
N ILE A 172 -13.60 -22.72 16.93
CA ILE A 172 -14.12 -21.56 16.21
C ILE A 172 -15.22 -22.12 15.31
N VAL A 173 -16.43 -21.62 15.52
CA VAL A 173 -17.66 -22.04 14.82
C VAL A 173 -18.04 -20.99 13.80
#